data_AF-A0A7S2CXU6-F1
#
_entry.id   AF-A0A7S2CXU6-F1
#
_cell.length_a   1.000
_cell.length_b   1.000
_cell.length_c   1.000
_cell.angle_alpha   90.00
_cell.angle_beta   90.00
_cell.angle_gamma   90.00
#
_symmetry.space_group_name_H-M   'P 1'
#
loop_
_entity.id
_entity.type
_entity.pdbx_description
1 polymer ?
#
loop_
_entity_poly.entity_id
_entity_poly.type
_entity_poly.pdbx_seq_one_letter_code
_entity_poly.pdbx_strand_id
1 'polypeptide(L)'
;LAQLVREHGFNESLFYECVDELKASGRLPGALQGKSSYTPAVHAHAQVASVRTFFEQNGAIEYSALGSMHIKDPRAYLEANYPGGVALTSVYMKREMLQTAEAELEEACANKWALDMRGCIECELTDDDLTTLLSVPSSVQAALVAGRVVDLGGGLLSSCALVEGCTELLEPLVSSKAAEQLQQSAGGGGGK
;
A
#
# COMPACT_ATOMS: atom_id res chain seq x y z
N LEU A 1 -29.27 20.39 -5.65
CA LEU A 1 -30.76 20.50 -5.61
C LEU A 1 -31.25 21.87 -5.17
N ALA A 2 -30.72 22.45 -4.08
CA ALA A 2 -31.07 23.82 -3.66
C ALA A 2 -30.88 24.93 -4.73
N GLN A 3 -29.95 24.74 -5.69
CA GLN A 3 -29.80 25.64 -6.84
C GLN A 3 -31.04 25.63 -7.75
N LEU A 4 -31.60 24.46 -8.07
CA LEU A 4 -32.83 24.34 -8.87
C LEU A 4 -34.02 25.04 -8.21
N VAL A 5 -34.14 24.90 -6.88
CA VAL A 5 -35.18 25.59 -6.10
C VAL A 5 -35.07 27.11 -6.26
N ARG A 6 -33.85 27.67 -6.16
CA ARG A 6 -33.61 29.11 -6.35
C ARG A 6 -33.81 29.57 -7.79
N GLU A 7 -33.20 28.88 -8.76
CA GLU A 7 -33.20 29.29 -10.17
C GLU A 7 -34.60 29.27 -10.79
N HIS A 8 -35.45 28.33 -10.36
CA HIS A 8 -36.80 28.18 -10.89
C HIS A 8 -37.90 28.69 -9.93
N GLY A 9 -37.52 29.26 -8.78
CA GLY A 9 -38.47 29.81 -7.81
C GLY A 9 -39.44 28.76 -7.24
N PHE A 10 -39.01 27.51 -7.11
CA PHE A 10 -39.86 26.45 -6.56
C PHE A 10 -40.13 26.68 -5.07
N ASN A 11 -41.32 26.27 -4.61
CA ASN A 11 -41.55 26.14 -3.17
C ASN A 11 -40.67 25.00 -2.64
N GLU A 12 -39.86 25.30 -1.62
CA GLU A 12 -38.84 24.36 -1.14
C GLU A 12 -39.46 23.06 -0.60
N SER A 13 -40.52 23.15 0.21
CA SER A 13 -41.17 21.98 0.82
C SER A 13 -41.79 21.07 -0.24
N LEU A 14 -42.56 21.64 -1.17
CA LEU A 14 -43.19 20.88 -2.26
C LEU A 14 -42.15 20.27 -3.20
N PHE A 15 -41.04 20.97 -3.45
CA PHE A 15 -39.97 20.43 -4.31
C PHE A 15 -39.36 19.16 -3.70
N TYR A 16 -39.00 19.18 -2.41
CA TYR A 16 -38.43 17.99 -1.78
C TYR A 16 -39.46 16.87 -1.62
N GLU A 17 -40.72 17.17 -1.35
CA GLU A 17 -41.81 16.19 -1.33
C GLU A 17 -41.96 15.48 -2.69
N CYS A 18 -41.98 16.23 -3.80
CA CYS A 18 -41.98 15.68 -5.16
C CYS A 18 -40.73 14.84 -5.47
N VAL A 19 -39.54 15.26 -4.99
CA VAL A 19 -38.30 14.49 -5.17
C VAL A 19 -38.38 13.16 -4.45
N ASP A 20 -38.92 13.14 -3.23
CA ASP A 20 -39.12 11.92 -2.46
C ASP A 20 -40.15 11.00 -3.12
N GLU A 21 -41.25 11.53 -3.67
CA GLU A 21 -42.22 10.76 -4.47
C GLU A 21 -41.61 10.17 -5.75
N LEU A 22 -40.82 10.95 -6.49
CA LEU A 22 -40.13 10.48 -7.70
C LEU A 22 -39.11 9.39 -7.38
N LYS A 23 -38.47 9.46 -6.21
CA LYS A 23 -37.57 8.42 -5.72
C LYS A 23 -38.33 7.16 -5.30
N ALA A 24 -39.42 7.31 -4.54
CA ALA A 24 -40.27 6.20 -4.10
C ALA A 24 -40.92 5.46 -5.28
N SER A 25 -41.27 6.17 -6.35
CA SER A 25 -41.79 5.59 -7.60
C SER A 25 -40.71 5.02 -8.52
N GLY A 26 -39.42 5.10 -8.17
CA GLY A 26 -38.31 4.61 -8.98
C GLY A 26 -38.01 5.45 -10.23
N ARG A 27 -38.70 6.58 -10.42
CA ARG A 27 -38.51 7.48 -11.57
C ARG A 27 -37.26 8.35 -11.46
N LEU A 28 -36.70 8.45 -10.25
CA LEU A 28 -35.43 9.12 -9.97
C LEU A 28 -34.43 8.12 -9.37
N PRO A 29 -33.88 7.20 -10.17
CA PRO A 29 -32.97 6.16 -9.69
C PRO A 29 -31.61 6.77 -9.34
N GLY A 30 -31.28 6.78 -8.05
CA GLY A 30 -30.03 7.34 -7.54
C GLY A 30 -30.06 7.57 -6.03
N ALA A 31 -29.00 8.14 -5.50
CA ALA A 31 -28.87 8.47 -4.08
C ALA A 31 -28.96 9.99 -3.87
N LEU A 32 -29.72 10.41 -2.87
CA LEU A 32 -29.66 11.78 -2.34
C LEU A 32 -28.79 11.81 -1.10
N GLN A 33 -27.88 12.79 -1.02
CA GLN A 33 -27.17 13.10 0.22
C GLN A 33 -27.78 14.37 0.82
N GLY A 34 -28.80 14.19 1.66
CA GLY A 34 -29.58 15.28 2.21
C GLY A 34 -30.24 16.13 1.12
N LYS A 35 -30.26 17.45 1.34
CA LYS A 35 -30.88 18.44 0.42
C LYS A 35 -29.90 19.01 -0.62
N SER A 36 -28.62 18.64 -0.57
CA SER A 36 -27.57 19.32 -1.36
C SER A 36 -27.30 18.63 -2.70
N SER A 37 -27.06 17.31 -2.69
CA SER A 37 -26.60 16.57 -3.88
C SER A 37 -27.46 15.33 -4.18
N TYR A 38 -27.53 15.03 -5.48
CA TYR A 38 -28.12 13.82 -6.04
C TYR A 38 -27.10 13.15 -6.95
N THR A 39 -26.88 11.85 -6.75
CA THR A 39 -26.01 11.02 -7.60
C THR A 39 -26.89 10.06 -8.39
N PRO A 40 -26.98 10.21 -9.73
CA PRO A 40 -27.77 9.30 -10.55
C PRO A 40 -27.21 7.86 -10.51
N ALA A 41 -28.08 6.85 -10.57
CA ALA A 41 -27.69 5.45 -10.47
C ALA A 41 -26.69 5.01 -11.54
N VAL A 42 -26.78 5.56 -12.76
CA VAL A 42 -25.81 5.29 -13.84
C VAL A 42 -24.39 5.71 -13.48
N HIS A 43 -24.22 6.81 -12.73
CA HIS A 43 -22.91 7.24 -12.25
C HIS A 43 -22.37 6.26 -11.21
N ALA A 44 -23.22 5.83 -10.28
CA ALA A 44 -22.82 4.84 -9.27
C ALA A 44 -22.41 3.51 -9.92
N HIS A 45 -23.17 3.03 -10.91
CA HIS A 45 -22.83 1.82 -11.66
C HIS A 45 -21.53 1.97 -12.44
N ALA A 46 -21.32 3.11 -13.10
CA ALA A 46 -20.10 3.39 -13.82
C ALA A 46 -18.89 3.46 -12.86
N GLN A 47 -19.03 4.07 -11.68
CA GLN A 47 -17.98 4.11 -10.67
C GLN A 47 -17.56 2.71 -10.21
N VAL A 48 -18.53 1.87 -9.84
CA VAL A 48 -18.26 0.49 -9.41
C VAL A 48 -17.60 -0.30 -10.53
N ALA A 49 -18.09 -0.19 -11.76
CA ALA A 49 -17.50 -0.87 -12.92
C ALA A 49 -16.07 -0.38 -13.22
N SER A 50 -15.80 0.91 -13.07
CA SER A 50 -14.47 1.50 -13.25
C SER A 50 -13.49 1.01 -12.19
N VAL A 51 -13.88 1.01 -10.91
CA VAL A 51 -13.03 0.48 -9.82
C VAL A 51 -12.73 -1.00 -10.04
N ARG A 52 -13.75 -1.78 -10.39
CA ARG A 52 -13.57 -3.21 -10.71
C ARG A 52 -12.60 -3.42 -11.85
N THR A 53 -12.82 -2.76 -12.98
CA THR A 53 -11.95 -2.91 -14.16
C THR A 53 -10.51 -2.50 -13.84
N PHE A 54 -10.34 -1.37 -13.14
CA PHE A 54 -9.02 -0.89 -12.74
C PHE A 54 -8.30 -1.87 -11.82
N PHE A 55 -8.98 -2.37 -10.78
CA PHE A 55 -8.39 -3.30 -9.84
C PHE A 55 -8.11 -4.67 -10.47
N GLU A 56 -9.00 -5.16 -11.34
CA GLU A 56 -8.80 -6.39 -12.10
C GLU A 56 -7.56 -6.31 -13.00
N GLN A 57 -7.32 -5.15 -13.63
CA GLN A 57 -6.20 -4.96 -14.56
C GLN A 57 -4.87 -4.67 -13.87
N ASN A 58 -4.85 -3.75 -12.90
CA ASN A 58 -3.61 -3.26 -12.29
C ASN A 58 -3.24 -4.01 -11.01
N GLY A 59 -4.19 -4.71 -10.39
CA GLY A 59 -3.94 -5.45 -9.16
C GLY A 59 -3.80 -4.61 -7.89
N ALA A 60 -3.58 -3.30 -7.99
CA ALA A 60 -3.53 -2.39 -6.84
C ALA A 60 -4.32 -1.11 -7.11
N ILE A 61 -4.79 -0.45 -6.05
CA ILE A 61 -5.45 0.86 -6.13
C ILE A 61 -5.18 1.68 -4.87
N GLU A 62 -4.82 2.95 -5.05
CA GLU A 62 -4.66 3.89 -3.94
C GLU A 62 -6.02 4.33 -3.37
N TYR A 63 -6.08 4.54 -2.06
CA TYR A 63 -7.28 5.06 -1.41
C TYR A 63 -7.60 6.50 -1.84
N SER A 64 -6.59 7.27 -2.24
CA SER A 64 -6.72 8.63 -2.78
C SER A 64 -7.58 8.67 -4.06
N ALA A 65 -7.38 7.68 -4.95
CA ALA A 65 -8.11 7.53 -6.21
C ALA A 65 -9.59 7.25 -5.96
N LEU A 66 -9.89 6.37 -5.00
CA LEU A 66 -11.26 6.05 -4.58
C LEU A 66 -11.95 7.21 -3.87
N GLY A 67 -11.21 7.97 -3.05
CA GLY A 67 -11.69 9.20 -2.42
C GLY A 67 -12.13 10.23 -3.47
N SER A 68 -11.37 10.35 -4.57
CA SER A 68 -11.71 11.22 -5.71
C SER A 68 -12.98 10.77 -6.45
N MET A 69 -13.33 9.48 -6.37
CA MET A 69 -14.59 8.92 -6.88
C MET A 69 -15.76 9.06 -5.90
N HIS A 70 -15.58 9.74 -4.77
CA HIS A 70 -16.57 9.90 -3.69
C HIS A 70 -16.99 8.58 -3.04
N ILE A 71 -16.13 7.57 -3.08
CA ILE A 71 -16.33 6.33 -2.33
C ILE A 71 -16.03 6.60 -0.86
N LYS A 72 -17.03 6.34 -0.02
CA LYS A 72 -16.90 6.46 1.43
C LYS A 72 -16.12 5.27 1.96
N ASP A 73 -15.17 5.55 2.84
CA ASP A 73 -14.28 4.54 3.45
C ASP A 73 -13.66 3.59 2.40
N PRO A 74 -12.70 4.09 1.59
CA PRO A 74 -12.08 3.33 0.52
C PRO A 74 -11.55 1.95 0.94
N ARG A 75 -10.96 1.87 2.14
CA ARG A 75 -10.41 0.61 2.68
C ARG A 75 -11.53 -0.40 2.92
N ALA A 76 -12.54 -0.03 3.71
CA ALA A 76 -13.65 -0.93 4.00
C ALA A 76 -14.42 -1.33 2.72
N TYR A 77 -14.55 -0.39 1.77
CA TYR A 77 -15.15 -0.68 0.46
C TYR A 77 -14.38 -1.78 -0.29
N LEU A 78 -13.05 -1.69 -0.37
CA LEU A 78 -12.24 -2.68 -1.07
C LEU A 78 -12.24 -4.03 -0.36
N GLU A 79 -12.10 -4.05 0.96
CA GLU A 79 -12.14 -5.29 1.75
C GLU A 79 -13.47 -6.03 1.59
N ALA A 80 -14.58 -5.30 1.49
CA ALA A 80 -15.91 -5.89 1.29
C ALA A 80 -16.12 -6.44 -0.13
N ASN A 81 -15.52 -5.82 -1.16
CA ASN A 81 -15.73 -6.20 -2.56
C ASN A 81 -14.65 -7.16 -3.10
N TYR A 82 -13.45 -7.15 -2.52
CA TYR A 82 -12.29 -7.95 -2.95
C TYR A 82 -11.71 -8.70 -1.75
N PRO A 83 -12.44 -9.69 -1.19
CA PRO A 83 -11.97 -10.44 -0.05
C PRO A 83 -10.64 -11.14 -0.39
N GLY A 84 -9.68 -11.04 0.51
CA GLY A 84 -8.36 -11.67 0.36
C GLY A 84 -7.27 -10.77 -0.20
N GLY A 85 -7.58 -9.53 -0.60
CA GLY A 85 -6.55 -8.54 -0.88
C GLY A 85 -5.77 -8.11 0.37
N VAL A 86 -4.69 -7.37 0.16
CA VAL A 86 -3.78 -6.86 1.18
C VAL A 86 -4.02 -5.37 1.32
N ALA A 87 -4.53 -4.97 2.49
CA ALA A 87 -4.70 -3.57 2.85
C ALA A 87 -3.40 -3.00 3.44
N LEU A 88 -2.78 -2.04 2.75
CA LEU A 88 -1.66 -1.24 3.25
C LEU A 88 -2.15 0.14 3.69
N THR A 89 -1.24 1.04 4.05
CA THR A 89 -1.54 2.37 4.60
C THR A 89 -2.22 3.28 3.58
N SER A 90 -1.69 3.35 2.36
CA SER A 90 -2.16 4.22 1.28
C SER A 90 -2.82 3.47 0.11
N VAL A 91 -2.54 2.17 -0.01
CA VAL A 91 -2.92 1.33 -1.15
C VAL A 91 -3.57 0.03 -0.70
N TYR A 92 -4.42 -0.53 -1.56
CA TYR A 92 -4.94 -1.88 -1.45
C TYR A 92 -4.53 -2.67 -2.68
N MET A 93 -3.99 -3.87 -2.48
CA MET A 93 -3.46 -4.69 -3.57
C MET A 93 -3.95 -6.14 -3.52
N LYS A 94 -3.85 -6.81 -4.65
CA LYS A 94 -4.10 -8.24 -4.82
C LYS A 94 -3.08 -9.07 -4.04
N ARG A 95 -3.51 -10.21 -3.50
CA ARG A 95 -2.64 -11.12 -2.75
C ARG A 95 -1.54 -11.71 -3.63
N GLU A 96 -1.84 -11.89 -4.90
CA GLU A 96 -0.94 -12.40 -5.93
C GLU A 96 0.32 -11.53 -6.06
N MET A 97 0.19 -10.21 -5.87
CA MET A 97 1.35 -9.30 -5.92
C MET A 97 2.31 -9.55 -4.75
N LEU A 98 1.78 -9.80 -3.56
CA LEU A 98 2.58 -10.21 -2.41
C LEU A 98 3.18 -11.60 -2.63
N GLN A 99 2.45 -12.54 -3.24
CA GLN A 99 2.96 -13.89 -3.50
C GLN A 99 4.19 -13.90 -4.41
N THR A 100 4.26 -12.99 -5.39
CA THR A 100 5.46 -12.80 -6.21
C THR A 100 6.66 -12.40 -5.34
N ALA A 101 6.51 -11.40 -4.48
CA ALA A 101 7.57 -10.98 -3.56
C ALA A 101 7.93 -12.09 -2.55
N GLU A 102 6.95 -12.87 -2.08
CA GLU A 102 7.16 -14.04 -1.22
C GLU A 102 8.03 -15.09 -1.93
N ALA A 103 7.81 -15.34 -3.22
CA ALA A 103 8.59 -16.30 -4.00
C ALA A 103 10.04 -15.81 -4.22
N GLU A 104 10.22 -14.54 -4.57
CA GLU A 104 11.55 -13.95 -4.74
C GLU A 104 12.35 -13.92 -3.42
N LEU A 105 11.67 -13.75 -2.28
CA LEU A 105 12.31 -13.84 -0.96
C LEU A 105 12.83 -15.25 -0.67
N GLU A 106 12.09 -16.29 -1.03
CA GLU A 106 12.55 -17.67 -0.84
C GLU A 106 13.74 -17.99 -1.75
N GLU A 107 13.71 -17.52 -3.00
CA GLU A 107 14.88 -17.57 -3.88
C GLU A 107 16.07 -16.82 -3.27
N ALA A 108 15.80 -15.71 -2.58
CA ALA A 108 16.82 -14.93 -1.90
C ALA A 108 17.49 -15.60 -0.74
N CYS A 109 16.70 -16.29 0.06
CA CYS A 109 17.22 -17.12 1.13
C CYS A 109 18.06 -18.28 0.58
N ALA A 110 17.62 -18.90 -0.54
CA ALA A 110 18.34 -20.03 -1.14
C ALA A 110 19.69 -19.63 -1.74
N ASN A 111 19.77 -18.46 -2.38
CA ASN A 111 20.95 -18.01 -3.13
C ASN A 111 21.86 -17.05 -2.35
N LYS A 112 21.54 -16.73 -1.09
CA LYS A 112 22.32 -15.81 -0.25
C LYS A 112 22.48 -14.42 -0.86
N TRP A 113 21.39 -13.84 -1.38
CA TRP A 113 21.37 -12.44 -1.82
C TRP A 113 20.38 -11.61 -0.99
N ALA A 114 20.21 -10.34 -1.36
CA ALA A 114 19.22 -9.43 -0.79
C ALA A 114 18.12 -9.12 -1.82
N LEU A 115 16.94 -8.77 -1.32
CA LEU A 115 15.73 -8.48 -2.07
C LEU A 115 15.27 -7.06 -1.77
N ASP A 116 14.93 -6.29 -2.80
CA ASP A 116 14.25 -5.01 -2.64
C ASP A 116 12.74 -5.21 -2.82
N MET A 117 12.00 -5.27 -1.70
CA MET A 117 10.55 -5.48 -1.68
C MET A 117 9.78 -4.45 -2.51
N ARG A 118 10.27 -3.21 -2.60
CA ARG A 118 9.62 -2.17 -3.39
C ARG A 118 9.75 -2.45 -4.89
N GLY A 119 10.89 -2.99 -5.31
CA GLY A 119 11.15 -3.37 -6.70
C GLY A 119 10.38 -4.60 -7.17
N CYS A 120 10.01 -5.50 -6.25
CA CYS A 120 9.28 -6.74 -6.56
C CYS A 120 7.80 -6.52 -6.88
N ILE A 121 7.22 -5.42 -6.39
CA ILE A 121 5.78 -5.18 -6.42
C ILE A 121 5.51 -4.10 -7.46
N GLU A 122 4.67 -4.41 -8.45
CA GLU A 122 4.26 -3.50 -9.52
C GLU A 122 3.26 -2.42 -9.05
N CYS A 123 3.52 -1.78 -7.91
CA CYS A 123 2.77 -0.62 -7.44
C CYS A 123 3.67 0.34 -6.65
N GLU A 124 3.32 1.63 -6.65
CA GLU A 124 4.03 2.61 -5.84
C GLU A 124 3.74 2.38 -4.35
N LEU A 125 4.81 2.09 -3.58
CA LEU A 125 4.73 1.83 -2.14
C LEU A 125 5.48 2.91 -1.36
N THR A 126 4.77 3.57 -0.45
CA THR A 126 5.39 4.47 0.53
C THR A 126 6.15 3.68 1.61
N ASP A 127 6.96 4.36 2.42
CA ASP A 127 7.66 3.70 3.53
C ASP A 127 6.68 3.16 4.60
N ASP A 128 5.55 3.85 4.80
CA ASP A 128 4.49 3.39 5.70
C ASP A 128 3.76 2.16 5.14
N ASP A 129 3.64 2.06 3.82
CA ASP A 129 3.08 0.87 3.16
C ASP A 129 4.02 -0.32 3.33
N LEU A 130 5.33 -0.14 3.14
CA LEU A 130 6.32 -1.19 3.36
C LEU A 130 6.32 -1.65 4.83
N THR A 131 6.28 -0.71 5.77
CA THR A 131 6.20 -1.04 7.21
C THR A 131 4.97 -1.90 7.50
N THR A 132 3.82 -1.52 6.94
CA THR A 132 2.58 -2.29 7.08
C THR A 132 2.70 -3.65 6.40
N LEU A 133 3.26 -3.71 5.19
CA LEU A 133 3.45 -4.92 4.41
C LEU A 133 4.27 -5.97 5.17
N LEU A 134 5.39 -5.56 5.79
CA LEU A 134 6.24 -6.45 6.58
C LEU A 134 5.54 -6.97 7.84
N SER A 135 4.49 -6.29 8.30
CA SER A 135 3.68 -6.72 9.46
C SER A 135 2.50 -7.63 9.08
N VAL A 136 2.14 -7.72 7.80
CA VAL A 136 1.02 -8.56 7.33
C VAL A 136 1.38 -10.04 7.49
N PRO A 137 0.45 -10.90 7.96
CA PRO A 137 0.64 -12.34 8.00
C PRO A 137 0.99 -12.91 6.61
N SER A 138 2.26 -13.27 6.42
CA SER A 138 2.88 -13.65 5.15
C SER A 138 4.13 -14.49 5.39
N SER A 139 4.65 -15.15 4.34
CA SER A 139 5.95 -15.85 4.46
C SER A 139 7.10 -14.87 4.72
N VAL A 140 6.98 -13.62 4.26
CA VAL A 140 7.92 -12.52 4.56
C VAL A 140 7.99 -12.27 6.06
N GLN A 141 6.84 -12.03 6.69
CA GLN A 141 6.77 -11.82 8.15
C GLN A 141 7.29 -13.06 8.90
N ALA A 142 6.91 -14.27 8.46
CA ALA A 142 7.40 -15.49 9.07
C ALA A 142 8.93 -15.64 8.96
N ALA A 143 9.52 -15.25 7.83
CA ALA A 143 10.97 -15.28 7.62
C ALA A 143 11.72 -14.27 8.51
N LEU A 144 11.15 -13.07 8.69
CA LEU A 144 11.67 -12.05 9.61
C LEU A 144 11.63 -12.55 11.06
N VAL A 145 10.49 -13.08 11.51
CA VAL A 145 10.33 -13.61 12.87
C VAL A 145 11.24 -14.82 13.13
N ALA A 146 11.44 -15.66 12.11
CA ALA A 146 12.35 -16.80 12.19
C ALA A 146 13.84 -16.42 12.08
N GLY A 147 14.16 -15.13 11.84
CA GLY A 147 15.54 -14.66 11.66
C GLY A 147 16.22 -15.20 10.40
N ARG A 148 15.46 -15.70 9.41
CA ARG A 148 16.02 -16.10 8.11
C ARG A 148 16.40 -14.91 7.26
N VAL A 149 15.76 -13.77 7.51
CA VAL A 149 15.88 -12.53 6.77
C VAL A 149 16.06 -11.39 7.78
N VAL A 150 16.89 -10.43 7.41
CA VAL A 150 17.17 -9.20 8.17
C VAL A 150 16.64 -8.02 7.36
N ASP A 151 15.80 -7.19 7.98
CA ASP A 151 15.38 -5.92 7.40
C ASP A 151 16.52 -4.89 7.56
N LEU A 152 17.04 -4.41 6.43
CA LEU A 152 18.08 -3.37 6.37
C LEU A 152 17.48 -1.96 6.25
N GLY A 153 16.15 -1.85 6.22
CA GLY A 153 15.41 -0.60 6.07
C GLY A 153 15.07 -0.27 4.62
N GLY A 154 14.04 0.56 4.44
CA GLY A 154 13.63 1.07 3.12
C GLY A 154 13.05 0.01 2.17
N GLY A 155 12.67 -1.17 2.68
CA GLY A 155 12.20 -2.30 1.87
C GLY A 155 13.29 -3.28 1.46
N LEU A 156 14.54 -3.04 1.85
CA LEU A 156 15.66 -3.94 1.56
C LEU A 156 15.74 -5.06 2.59
N LEU A 157 15.47 -6.28 2.14
CA LEU A 157 15.52 -7.50 2.95
C LEU A 157 16.73 -8.33 2.56
N SER A 158 17.64 -8.59 3.50
CA SER A 158 18.80 -9.46 3.25
C SER A 158 18.57 -10.85 3.85
N SER A 159 18.94 -11.89 3.14
CA SER A 159 19.06 -13.22 3.76
C SER A 159 20.09 -13.17 4.89
N CYS A 160 19.81 -13.87 6.00
CA CYS A 160 20.73 -13.94 7.14
C CYS A 160 22.07 -14.57 6.74
N ALA A 161 22.03 -15.60 5.89
CA ALA A 161 23.22 -16.25 5.35
C ALA A 161 24.13 -15.31 4.54
N LEU A 162 23.57 -14.31 3.85
CA LEU A 162 24.38 -13.26 3.20
C LEU A 162 25.08 -12.39 4.25
N VAL A 163 24.35 -11.91 5.26
CA VAL A 163 24.90 -11.06 6.33
C VAL A 163 26.01 -11.77 7.10
N GLU A 164 25.80 -13.04 7.45
CA GLU A 164 26.79 -13.89 8.10
C GLU A 164 28.03 -14.05 7.21
N GLY A 165 27.86 -14.40 5.93
CA GLY A 165 28.97 -14.53 5.00
C GLY A 165 29.77 -13.23 4.80
N CYS A 166 29.09 -12.07 4.76
CA CYS A 166 29.75 -10.77 4.74
C CYS A 166 30.54 -10.51 6.04
N THR A 167 29.97 -10.86 7.19
CA THR A 167 30.62 -10.69 8.49
C THR A 167 31.91 -11.51 8.58
N GLU A 168 31.86 -12.78 8.17
CA GLU A 168 33.02 -13.67 8.15
C GLU A 168 34.16 -13.16 7.25
N LEU A 169 33.83 -12.57 6.10
CA LEU A 169 34.83 -11.99 5.20
C LEU A 169 35.42 -10.69 5.72
N LEU A 170 34.62 -9.87 6.42
CA LEU A 170 35.03 -8.54 6.88
C LEU A 170 35.80 -8.58 8.21
N GLU A 171 35.45 -9.47 9.13
CA GLU A 171 36.08 -9.56 10.46
C GLU A 171 37.63 -9.64 10.44
N PRO A 172 38.27 -10.50 9.61
CA PRO A 172 39.74 -10.53 9.55
C PRO A 172 40.33 -9.25 8.95
N LEU A 173 39.67 -8.65 7.96
CA LEU A 173 40.12 -7.42 7.31
C LEU A 173 40.05 -6.23 8.28
N VAL A 174 38.95 -6.11 9.01
CA VAL A 174 38.76 -5.07 10.03
C VAL A 174 39.81 -5.22 11.13
N SER A 175 40.04 -6.45 11.61
CA SER A 175 41.05 -6.73 12.64
C SER A 175 42.47 -6.37 12.18
N SER A 176 42.84 -6.71 10.95
CA SER A 176 44.13 -6.34 10.37
C SER A 176 44.30 -4.82 10.25
N LYS A 177 43.27 -4.12 9.76
CA LYS A 177 43.30 -2.66 9.59
C LYS A 177 43.37 -1.92 10.92
N ALA A 178 42.66 -2.40 11.94
CA ALA A 178 42.74 -1.85 13.29
C ALA A 178 44.15 -1.98 13.89
N ALA A 179 44.80 -3.13 13.70
CA ALA A 179 46.18 -3.35 14.16
C ALA A 179 47.20 -2.44 13.44
N GLU A 180 47.06 -2.27 12.12
CA GLU A 180 47.88 -1.34 11.33
C GLU A 180 47.76 0.12 11.83
N GLN A 181 46.54 0.58 12.13
CA GLN A 181 46.31 1.95 12.63
C GLN A 181 46.91 2.19 14.01
N LEU A 182 46.86 1.21 14.92
CA LEU A 182 47.49 1.32 16.23
C LEU A 182 49.02 1.46 16.11
N GLN A 183 49.65 0.69 15.22
CA GLN A 183 51.09 0.80 14.97
C GLN A 183 51.49 2.15 14.36
N GLN A 184 50.67 2.69 13.44
CA GLN A 184 50.91 4.02 12.84
C GLN A 184 50.75 5.16 13.85
N SER A 185 49.78 5.05 14.77
CA SER A 185 49.58 6.06 15.82
C SER A 185 50.68 6.06 16.89
N ALA A 186 51.29 4.89 17.17
CA ALA A 186 52.41 4.77 18.10
C ALA A 186 53.74 5.28 17.52
N GLY A 187 53.91 5.22 16.19
CA GLY A 187 55.13 5.71 15.51
C GLY A 187 55.20 7.24 15.30
N GLY A 188 54.09 7.96 15.43
CA GLY A 188 54.01 9.40 15.18
C GLY A 188 54.37 10.32 16.37
N GLY A 189 54.61 9.78 17.56
CA GLY A 189 54.86 10.56 18.79
C GLY A 189 56.32 10.95 19.05
N GLY A 190 57.27 10.57 18.19
CA GLY A 190 58.71 10.71 18.43
C GLY A 190 59.41 11.84 17.66
N GLY A 191 58.75 13.00 17.49
CA GLY A 191 59.32 14.14 16.75
C GLY A 191 59.01 15.48 17.42
N LYS A 192 59.72 15.79 18.50
CA LYS A 192 59.96 17.15 19.00
C LYS A 192 61.42 17.30 19.39
#